data_AF-A0A1F9BYA6-F1
#
_entry.id   AF-A0A1F9BYA6-F1
#
_cell.length_a   1.000
_cell.length_b   1.000
_cell.length_c   1.000
_cell.angle_alpha   90.00
_cell.angle_beta   90.00
_cell.angle_gamma   90.00
#
_symmetry.space_group_name_H-M   'P 1'
#
loop_
_entity.id
_entity.type
_entity.pdbx_description
1 polymer ?
#
loop_
_entity_poly.entity_id
_entity_poly.type
_entity_poly.pdbx_seq_one_letter_code
_entity_poly.pdbx_strand_id
1 'polypeptide(L)' 'MAQLLGEQYIVDEKGKPTAVILDIQKYRKMLSLVQERSDRKESKLLSQSKHFKQLVQKGLREIKEGKISPWKEVWDEL' A
#
# COMPACT_ATOMS: atom_id res chain seq x y z
N MET A 1 -31.99 -1.73 8.28
CA MET A 1 -32.05 -3.15 8.71
C MET A 1 -30.90 -3.90 8.03
N ALA A 2 -30.36 -4.97 8.64
CA ALA A 2 -29.30 -5.74 7.99
C ALA A 2 -29.94 -6.86 7.14
N GLN A 3 -29.74 -6.80 5.82
CA GLN A 3 -30.22 -7.83 4.90
C GLN A 3 -29.05 -8.71 4.47
N LEU A 4 -29.24 -10.03 4.51
CA LEU A 4 -28.27 -11.00 4.02
C LEU A 4 -28.44 -11.13 2.50
N LEU A 5 -27.50 -10.60 1.72
CA LEU A 5 -27.43 -10.76 0.27
C LEU A 5 -26.15 -11.55 -0.04
N GLY A 6 -26.26 -12.88 -0.06
CA GLY A 6 -25.10 -13.79 -0.17
C GLY A 6 -24.38 -14.02 1.17
N GLU A 7 -23.04 -14.09 1.18
CA GLU A 7 -22.23 -14.24 2.41
C GLU A 7 -22.01 -12.93 3.19
N GLN A 8 -22.60 -11.81 2.76
CA GLN A 8 -22.32 -10.48 3.31
C GLN A 8 -23.60 -9.82 3.82
N TYR A 9 -23.46 -9.09 4.93
CA TYR A 9 -24.54 -8.31 5.51
C TYR A 9 -24.47 -6.87 4.99
N ILE A 10 -25.56 -6.41 4.40
CA ILE A 10 -25.69 -5.03 3.92
C ILE A 10 -26.56 -4.27 4.93
N VAL A 11 -26.07 -3.14 5.40
CA VAL A 11 -26.81 -2.21 6.26
C VAL A 11 -27.52 -1.20 5.37
N ASP A 12 -28.84 -1.21 5.41
CA ASP A 12 -29.68 -0.23 4.73
C ASP A 12 -30.29 0.81 5.69
N GLU A 13 -30.48 2.01 5.15
CA GLU A 13 -31.38 3.03 5.71
C GLU A 13 -32.50 3.30 4.71
N LYS A 14 -33.75 3.03 5.09
CA LYS A 14 -34.94 3.21 4.24
C LYS A 14 -34.83 2.52 2.87
N GLY A 15 -34.23 1.33 2.84
CA GLY A 15 -34.03 0.56 1.60
C GLY A 15 -32.89 1.05 0.71
N LYS A 16 -32.09 2.03 1.16
CA LYS A 16 -30.85 2.43 0.49
C LYS A 16 -29.66 1.78 1.19
N PRO A 17 -28.85 0.96 0.50
CA PRO A 17 -27.62 0.42 1.05
C PRO A 17 -26.64 1.53 1.42
N THR A 18 -26.21 1.58 2.68
CA THR A 18 -25.31 2.61 3.20
C THR A 18 -23.97 2.03 3.64
N ALA A 19 -23.96 0.79 4.13
CA ALA A 19 -22.73 0.13 4.55
C ALA A 19 -22.78 -1.39 4.32
N VAL A 20 -21.61 -2.02 4.38
CA VAL A 20 -21.44 -3.48 4.33
C VAL A 20 -20.63 -3.92 5.54
N ILE A 21 -21.11 -4.95 6.23
CA ILE A 21 -20.38 -5.57 7.34
C ILE A 21 -19.53 -6.70 6.75
N LEU A 22 -18.24 -6.62 7.01
CA LEU A 22 -17.24 -7.55 6.50
C LEU A 22 -16.42 -8.12 7.65
N ASP A 23 -16.02 -9.37 7.51
CA ASP A 23 -14.99 -9.95 8.37
C ASP A 23 -13.67 -9.16 8.23
N ILE A 24 -12.99 -8.94 9.35
CA ILE A 24 -11.77 -8.13 9.39
C ILE A 24 -10.64 -8.71 8.53
N GLN A 25 -10.54 -10.04 8.39
CA GLN A 25 -9.55 -10.69 7.54
C GLN A 25 -9.88 -10.46 6.07
N LYS A 26 -11.16 -10.59 5.68
CA LYS A 26 -11.62 -10.29 4.32
C LYS A 26 -11.34 -8.82 3.96
N TYR A 27 -11.61 -7.89 4.88
CA TYR A 27 -11.31 -6.46 4.68
C TYR A 27 -9.81 -6.19 4.48
N ARG A 28 -8.96 -6.71 5.37
CA ARG A 28 -7.49 -6.54 5.27
C ARG A 28 -6.94 -7.11 3.97
N LYS A 29 -7.42 -8.28 3.54
CA LYS A 29 -7.02 -8.89 2.26
C LYS A 29 -7.43 -8.03 1.05
N MET A 30 -8.61 -7.42 1.08
CA MET A 30 -9.01 -6.50 0.00
C MET A 30 -8.14 -5.24 -0.03
N LEU A 31 -7.83 -4.67 1.15
CA LEU A 31 -6.90 -3.54 1.25
C LEU A 31 -5.51 -3.88 0.69
N SER A 32 -4.95 -5.03 1.05
CA SER A 32 -3.62 -5.42 0.56
C SER A 32 -3.58 -5.58 -0.96
N LEU A 33 -4.66 -6.10 -1.57
CA LEU A 33 -4.75 -6.22 -3.03
C LEU A 33 -4.84 -4.85 -3.73
N VAL A 34 -5.57 -3.90 -3.13
CA VAL A 34 -5.66 -2.53 -3.64
C VAL A 34 -4.33 -1.81 -3.51
N GLN A 35 -3.66 -1.94 -2.35
CA GLN A 35 -2.36 -1.35 -2.09
C GLN A 35 -1.29 -1.93 -3.02
N GLU A 36 -1.22 -3.26 -3.15
CA GLU A 36 -0.29 -3.92 -4.08
C GLU A 36 -0.51 -3.45 -5.54
N ARG A 37 -1.76 -3.25 -5.96
CA ARG A 37 -2.06 -2.71 -7.29
C ARG A 37 -1.58 -1.27 -7.45
N SER A 38 -1.73 -0.43 -6.43
CA SER A 38 -1.23 0.94 -6.41
C SER A 38 0.29 1.00 -6.41
N ASP A 39 0.95 0.21 -5.56
CA ASP A 39 2.40 0.10 -5.46
C ASP A 39 3.00 -0.40 -6.79
N ARG A 40 2.35 -1.35 -7.46
CA ARG A 40 2.74 -1.81 -8.80
C ARG A 40 2.61 -0.71 -9.85
N LYS A 41 1.57 0.12 -9.79
CA LYS A 41 1.40 1.27 -10.71
C LYS A 41 2.46 2.34 -10.46
N GLU A 42 2.70 2.68 -9.20
CA GLU A 42 3.71 3.66 -8.81
C GLU A 42 5.12 3.18 -9.17
N SER A 43 5.45 1.92 -8.86
CA SER A 43 6.71 1.30 -9.28
C SER A 43 6.88 1.33 -10.80
N LYS A 44 5.82 1.07 -11.57
CA LYS A 44 5.86 1.19 -13.03
C LYS A 44 6.16 2.62 -13.48
N LEU A 45 5.51 3.63 -12.89
CA LEU A 45 5.75 5.04 -13.21
C LEU A 45 7.17 5.49 -12.83
N LEU A 46 7.62 5.14 -11.61
CA LEU A 46 8.97 5.45 -11.13
C LEU A 46 10.03 4.78 -11.99
N SER A 47 9.81 3.54 -12.42
CA SER A 47 10.72 2.82 -13.32
C SER A 47 10.88 3.47 -14.70
N GLN A 48 9.97 4.34 -15.11
CA GLN A 48 10.07 5.11 -16.35
C GLN A 48 10.85 6.42 -16.17
N SER A 49 10.98 6.92 -14.94
CA SER A 49 11.71 8.14 -14.65
C SER A 49 13.23 7.95 -14.75
N LYS A 50 13.87 8.73 -15.64
CA LYS A 50 15.33 8.75 -15.79
C LYS A 50 16.03 9.16 -14.49
N HIS A 51 15.46 10.13 -13.78
CA HIS A 51 15.99 10.60 -12.50
C HIS A 51 15.93 9.51 -11.43
N PHE A 52 14.80 8.80 -11.32
CA PHE A 52 14.66 7.70 -10.38
C PHE A 52 15.67 6.58 -10.65
N LYS A 53 15.89 6.21 -11.92
CA LYS A 53 16.92 5.22 -12.28
C LYS A 53 18.32 5.65 -11.83
N GLN A 54 18.67 6.92 -12.02
CA GLN A 54 19.96 7.45 -11.57
C GLN A 54 20.09 7.42 -10.05
N LEU A 55 19.04 7.77 -9.31
CA LEU A 55 19.01 7.67 -7.85
C LEU A 55 19.19 6.24 -7.36
N VAL A 56 18.47 5.28 -7.94
CA VAL A 56 18.61 3.86 -7.60
C VAL A 56 20.03 3.35 -7.87
N GLN A 57 20.60 3.68 -9.04
CA GLN A 57 21.98 3.30 -9.36
C GLN A 57 23.01 3.91 -8.41
N LYS A 58 22.79 5.17 -8.01
CA LYS A 58 23.64 5.85 -7.03
C LYS A 58 23.55 5.16 -5.66
N GLY A 59 22.35 4.91 -5.16
CA GLY A 59 22.15 4.24 -3.87
C GLY A 59 22.74 2.83 -3.85
N LEU A 60 22.56 2.04 -4.92
CA LEU A 60 23.19 0.71 -5.03
C LEU A 60 24.72 0.77 -5.03
N ARG A 61 25.30 1.83 -5.58
CA ARG A 61 26.76 2.05 -5.52
C ARG A 61 27.20 2.41 -4.11
N GLU A 62 26.49 3.32 -3.45
CA GLU A 62 26.80 3.75 -2.08
C GLU A 62 26.69 2.59 -1.08
N ILE A 63 25.71 1.69 -1.24
CA ILE A 63 25.60 0.44 -0.47
C ILE A 63 26.84 -0.44 -0.68
N LYS A 64 27.28 -0.63 -1.93
CA LYS A 64 28.48 -1.43 -2.23
C LYS A 64 29.76 -0.80 -1.69
N GLU A 65 29.84 0.52 -1.68
CA GLU A 65 30.97 1.28 -1.14
C GLU A 65 30.92 1.40 0.39
N GLY A 66 29.91 0.84 1.07
CA GLY A 66 29.74 0.93 2.52
C GLY A 66 29.35 2.32 3.01
N LYS A 67 28.92 3.22 2.12
CA LYS A 67 28.42 4.57 2.44
C LYS A 67 26.95 4.51 2.86
N ILE A 68 26.68 3.72 3.90
CA ILE A 68 25.35 3.52 4.44
C ILE A 68 25.37 3.73 5.95
N SER A 69 24.29 4.28 6.47
CA SER A 69 24.07 4.42 7.90
C SER A 69 22.84 3.60 8.30
N PRO A 70 22.85 2.94 9.46
CA PRO A 70 21.66 2.35 10.04
C PRO A 70 20.55 3.39 10.18
N TRP A 71 19.32 3.01 9.83
CA TRP A 71 18.18 3.93 9.85
C TRP A 71 17.97 4.59 11.21
N LYS A 72 18.27 3.87 12.30
CA LYS A 72 18.12 4.37 13.67
C LYS A 72 19.10 5.50 13.97
N GLU A 73 20.35 5.37 13.53
CA GLU A 73 21.38 6.40 13.71
C GLU A 73 21.00 7.70 12.97
N VAL A 74 20.51 7.58 11.74
CA VAL A 74 20.01 8.73 10.97
C VAL A 74 18.79 9.36 11.62
N TRP A 75 17.89 8.55 12.17
CA TRP A 75 16.66 9.04 12.81
C TRP A 75 16.93 9.79 14.11
N ASP A 76 17.93 9.34 14.89
CA ASP A 76 18.33 10.00 16.13
C ASP A 76 19.08 11.33 15.88
N GLU A 77 19.58 11.57 14.65
CA GLU A 77 20.23 12.82 14.21
C GLU A 77 19.27 13.88 13.62
N LEU A 78 18.00 13.52 13.38
CA LEU A 78 16.95 14.41 12.83
C LEU A 78 16.14 15.10 13.93
#